data_AF-A0A534NH95-F1
#
_entry.id   AF-A0A534NH95-F1
#
_cell.length_a   1.000
_cell.length_b   1.000
_cell.length_c   1.000
_cell.angle_alpha   90.00
_cell.angle_beta   90.00
_cell.angle_gamma   90.00
#
_symmetry.space_group_name_H-M   'P 1'
#
loop_
_entity.id
_entity.type
_entity.pdbx_description
1 polymer ?
#
loop_
_entity_poly.entity_id
_entity_poly.type
_entity_poly.pdbx_seq_one_letter_code
_entity_poly.pdbx_strand_id
1 'polypeptide(L)'
;MGVRIGALLVALLSVACGPSVVGGTSEVTPPVITIGVAPPKAALQVGKSAQFSATVTGSSDKAVIWSVREAGGGSVTGEGLYSAPSSAGVFHLAAASHA
;
A
#
# COMPACT_ATOMS: atom_id res chain seq x y z
N MET A 1 4.15 -29.82 -18.99
CA MET A 1 3.22 -30.00 -20.13
C MET A 1 2.05 -30.85 -19.68
N GLY A 2 0.84 -30.31 -19.72
CA GLY A 2 -0.39 -31.05 -19.38
C GLY A 2 -1.18 -30.31 -18.28
N VAL A 3 -2.47 -30.06 -18.39
CA VAL A 3 -3.48 -30.61 -19.30
C VAL A 3 -4.59 -29.54 -19.48
N ARG A 4 -5.06 -29.40 -20.73
CA ARG A 4 -6.28 -28.67 -21.08
C ARG A 4 -7.49 -29.53 -20.71
N ILE A 5 -8.32 -29.08 -19.77
CA ILE A 5 -9.68 -29.58 -19.50
C ILE A 5 -10.51 -28.30 -19.39
N GLY A 6 -11.46 -27.98 -20.27
CA GLY A 6 -12.49 -28.84 -20.82
C GLY A 6 -13.80 -28.18 -20.38
N ALA A 7 -14.31 -27.27 -21.22
CA ALA A 7 -15.54 -26.54 -20.96
C ALA A 7 -16.71 -27.52 -20.85
N LEU A 8 -17.36 -27.58 -19.69
CA LEU A 8 -18.62 -28.28 -19.51
C LEU A 8 -19.73 -27.25 -19.34
N LEU A 9 -20.54 -27.15 -20.39
CA LEU A 9 -21.69 -26.27 -20.50
C LEU A 9 -22.88 -27.00 -19.86
N VAL A 10 -23.30 -26.58 -18.68
CA VAL A 10 -24.52 -27.08 -18.03
C VAL A 10 -25.54 -25.95 -18.01
N ALA A 11 -26.49 -26.04 -18.95
CA ALA A 11 -27.70 -25.22 -18.91
C ALA A 11 -28.69 -25.87 -17.93
N LEU A 12 -28.96 -25.20 -16.81
CA LEU A 12 -30.03 -25.56 -15.88
C LEU A 12 -31.02 -24.40 -15.84
N LEU A 13 -32.15 -24.54 -16.55
CA LEU A 13 -33.31 -23.69 -16.34
C LEU A 13 -33.91 -24.03 -14.98
N SER A 14 -33.85 -23.08 -14.04
CA SER A 14 -34.72 -23.10 -12.87
C SER A 14 -35.34 -21.71 -12.72
N VAL A 15 -36.60 -21.61 -13.16
CA VAL A 15 -37.50 -20.54 -12.73
C VAL A 15 -37.85 -20.83 -11.27
N ALA A 16 -37.37 -19.99 -10.37
CA ALA A 16 -37.82 -19.96 -8.99
C ALA A 16 -38.27 -18.53 -8.65
N CYS A 17 -39.58 -18.37 -8.50
CA CYS A 17 -40.23 -17.23 -7.89
C CYS A 17 -39.76 -17.10 -6.43
N GLY A 18 -39.37 -15.90 -6.02
CA GLY A 18 -38.55 -15.68 -4.83
C GLY A 18 -39.25 -15.82 -3.48
N PRO A 19 -38.50 -15.55 -2.41
CA PRO A 19 -38.99 -14.75 -1.30
C PRO A 19 -38.30 -13.39 -1.30
N SER A 20 -39.09 -12.32 -1.15
CA SER A 20 -38.60 -10.98 -0.84
C SER A 20 -37.86 -11.01 0.49
N VAL A 21 -36.54 -11.20 0.46
CA VAL A 21 -35.68 -11.00 1.64
C VAL A 21 -35.19 -9.55 1.63
N VAL A 22 -35.97 -8.68 2.28
CA VAL A 22 -35.46 -7.41 2.78
C VAL A 22 -34.51 -7.74 3.93
N GLY A 23 -33.23 -7.83 3.60
CA GLY A 23 -32.18 -8.20 4.53
C GLY A 23 -30.82 -7.93 3.92
N GLY A 24 -30.60 -6.68 3.48
CA GLY A 24 -29.27 -6.21 3.11
C GLY A 24 -28.40 -6.16 4.36
N THR A 25 -27.76 -7.28 4.71
CA THR A 25 -26.53 -7.21 5.49
C THR A 25 -25.50 -6.61 4.55
N SER A 26 -25.39 -5.28 4.52
CA SER A 26 -24.22 -4.61 3.98
C SER A 26 -23.02 -5.19 4.71
N GLU A 27 -22.34 -6.12 4.07
CA GLU A 27 -21.00 -6.52 4.47
C GLU A 27 -20.15 -5.27 4.23
N VAL A 28 -20.06 -4.44 5.27
CA VAL A 28 -19.18 -3.27 5.29
C VAL A 28 -17.77 -3.81 5.44
N THR A 29 -17.21 -4.31 4.34
CA THR A 29 -15.78 -4.59 4.26
C THR A 29 -15.08 -3.23 4.36
N PRO A 30 -14.30 -2.99 5.42
CA PRO A 30 -13.57 -1.74 5.53
C PRO A 30 -12.63 -1.58 4.33
N PRO A 31 -12.49 -0.37 3.79
CA PRO A 31 -11.57 -0.13 2.68
C PRO A 31 -10.16 -0.53 3.09
N VAL A 32 -9.52 -1.42 2.32
CA VAL A 32 -8.14 -1.83 2.57
C VAL A 32 -7.21 -0.74 2.06
N ILE A 33 -6.57 -0.02 2.99
CA ILE A 33 -5.59 1.01 2.67
C ILE A 33 -4.22 0.35 2.50
N THR A 34 -3.56 0.63 1.38
CA THR A 34 -2.20 0.14 1.10
C THR A 34 -1.27 1.30 0.82
N ILE A 35 -0.05 1.25 1.35
CA ILE A 35 1.02 2.22 1.07
C ILE A 35 2.25 1.50 0.48
N GLY A 36 2.76 2.00 -0.65
CA GLY A 36 3.97 1.50 -1.28
C GLY A 36 5.04 2.59 -1.37
N VAL A 37 6.30 2.27 -1.04
CA VAL A 37 7.42 3.22 -1.06
C VAL A 37 8.44 2.85 -2.13
N ALA A 38 8.91 3.84 -2.90
CA ALA A 38 9.95 3.68 -3.92
C ALA A 38 11.01 4.79 -3.83
N PRO A 39 12.31 4.47 -3.98
CA PRO A 39 12.86 3.12 -3.97
C PRO A 39 12.72 2.45 -2.58
N PRO A 40 12.68 1.11 -2.48
CA PRO A 40 12.57 0.44 -1.18
C PRO A 40 13.86 0.53 -0.34
N LYS A 41 15.00 0.82 -0.99
CA LYS A 41 16.30 1.05 -0.37
C LYS A 41 17.13 2.00 -1.22
N ALA A 42 17.96 2.82 -0.59
CA ALA A 42 18.95 3.66 -1.26
C ALA A 42 20.27 3.58 -0.50
N ALA A 43 21.39 3.50 -1.24
CA ALA A 43 22.72 3.63 -0.68
C ALA A 43 23.22 5.05 -0.96
N LEU A 44 23.53 5.80 0.10
CA LEU A 44 23.90 7.21 0.00
C LEU A 44 25.22 7.45 0.72
N GLN A 45 26.00 8.39 0.19
CA GLN A 45 27.10 8.97 0.93
C GLN A 45 26.55 9.82 2.07
N VAL A 46 27.28 9.90 3.18
CA VAL A 46 26.94 10.74 4.33
C VAL A 46 26.71 12.19 3.89
N GLY A 47 25.69 12.84 4.45
CA GLY A 47 25.31 14.21 4.09
C GLY A 47 24.70 14.40 2.69
N LYS A 48 24.43 13.33 1.93
CA LYS A 48 23.67 13.41 0.67
C LYS A 48 22.20 13.11 0.88
N SER A 49 21.38 13.51 -0.08
CA SER A 49 19.94 13.32 -0.05
C SER A 49 19.47 12.38 -1.15
N ALA A 50 18.34 11.70 -0.91
CA ALA A 50 17.62 10.90 -1.89
C ALA A 50 16.12 11.17 -1.82
N GLN A 51 15.49 11.12 -2.98
CA GLN A 51 14.04 11.21 -3.09
C GLN A 51 13.42 9.84 -2.86
N PHE A 52 12.46 9.78 -1.94
CA PHE A 52 11.53 8.68 -1.79
C PHE A 52 10.13 9.16 -2.17
N SER A 53 9.34 8.25 -2.70
CA SER A 53 7.96 8.49 -3.10
C SER A 53 7.08 7.42 -2.46
N ALA A 54 5.90 7.81 -2.00
CA ALA A 54 4.93 6.89 -1.43
C ALA A 54 3.61 6.99 -2.20
N THR A 55 3.01 5.84 -2.50
CA THR A 55 1.72 5.74 -3.18
C THR A 55 0.72 5.11 -2.23
N VAL A 56 -0.35 5.86 -1.92
CA VAL A 56 -1.47 5.38 -1.08
C VAL A 56 -2.63 4.94 -1.97
N THR A 57 -3.12 3.72 -1.81
CA THR A 57 -4.32 3.18 -2.50
C THR A 57 -5.39 2.79 -1.48
N GLY A 58 -6.64 2.69 -1.91
CA GLY A 58 -7.77 2.32 -1.03
C GLY A 58 -8.35 3.44 -0.15
N SER A 59 -7.73 4.63 -0.09
CA SER A 59 -8.29 5.82 0.59
C SER A 59 -8.47 7.01 -0.37
N SER A 60 -9.41 7.91 -0.09
CA SER A 60 -9.50 9.22 -0.75
C SER A 60 -8.42 10.19 -0.27
N ASP A 61 -7.96 10.03 0.97
CA ASP A 61 -6.82 10.78 1.50
C ASP A 61 -5.52 10.09 1.08
N LYS A 62 -4.69 10.85 0.33
CA LYS A 62 -3.40 10.41 -0.21
C LYS A 62 -2.22 11.05 0.52
N ALA A 63 -2.46 11.80 1.59
CA ALA A 63 -1.40 12.40 2.37
C ALA A 63 -0.53 11.32 3.03
N VAL A 64 0.78 11.56 2.98
CA VAL A 64 1.79 10.67 3.55
C VAL A 64 2.60 11.45 4.57
N ILE A 65 2.77 10.85 5.74
CA ILE A 65 3.63 11.36 6.81
C ILE A 65 4.93 10.55 6.77
N TRP A 66 6.05 11.25 6.69
CA TRP A 66 7.38 10.66 6.67
C TRP A 66 8.08 10.81 8.02
N SER A 67 8.83 9.79 8.40
CA SER A 67 9.68 9.82 9.60
C SER A 67 10.91 8.93 9.43
N VAL A 68 11.97 9.23 10.19
CA VAL A 68 13.14 8.37 10.34
C VAL A 68 13.03 7.68 11.70
N ARG A 69 13.17 6.36 11.74
CA ARG A 69 12.97 5.59 12.99
C ARG A 69 14.11 5.77 13.98
N GLU A 70 15.33 5.92 13.49
CA GLU A 70 16.53 5.97 14.30
C GLU A 70 16.87 7.40 14.71
N ALA A 71 17.22 7.57 15.99
CA ALA A 71 17.77 8.82 16.48
C ALA A 71 19.10 9.13 15.77
N GLY A 72 19.25 10.36 15.27
CA GLY A 72 20.44 10.77 14.51
C GLY A 72 20.50 10.17 13.10
N GLY A 73 19.45 9.49 12.62
CA GLY A 73 19.37 8.92 11.28
C GLY A 73 19.13 9.92 10.15
N GLY A 74 19.38 11.21 10.36
CA GLY A 74 19.14 12.26 9.37
C GLY A 74 17.75 12.88 9.49
N SER A 75 17.24 13.41 8.38
CA SER A 75 15.94 14.08 8.31
C SER A 75 15.19 13.74 7.02
N VAL A 76 13.86 13.88 7.04
CA VAL A 76 13.01 13.68 5.86
C VAL A 76 11.96 14.77 5.78
N THR A 77 11.70 15.28 4.58
CA THR A 77 10.63 16.26 4.34
C THR A 77 9.27 15.58 4.17
N GLY A 78 8.17 16.35 4.25
CA GLY A 78 6.84 15.83 3.92
C GLY A 78 6.70 15.34 2.47
N GLU A 79 7.58 15.77 1.59
CA GLU A 79 7.63 15.35 0.18
C GLU A 79 8.46 14.06 -0.02
N GLY A 80 9.04 13.49 1.05
CA GLY A 80 9.85 12.28 0.98
C GLY A 80 11.31 12.50 0.59
N LEU A 81 11.82 13.74 0.64
CA LEU A 81 13.25 14.01 0.44
C LEU A 81 14.00 13.67 1.74
N TYR A 82 14.71 12.54 1.75
CA TYR A 82 15.54 12.10 2.86
C TYR A 82 16.95 12.67 2.74
N SER A 83 17.50 13.19 3.82
CA SER A 83 18.88 13.69 3.93
C SER A 83 19.65 12.85 4.94
N ALA A 84 20.67 12.14 4.46
CA ALA A 84 21.49 11.25 5.27
C ALA A 84 22.30 12.05 6.32
N PRO A 85 22.49 11.49 7.52
CA PRO A 85 23.31 12.13 8.55
C PRO A 85 24.80 12.12 8.17
N SER A 86 25.63 12.79 8.98
CA SER A 86 27.08 12.78 8.83
C SER A 86 27.74 11.47 9.30
N SER A 87 27.01 10.63 10.06
CA SER A 87 27.48 9.31 10.47
C SER A 87 27.04 8.24 9.48
N ALA A 88 27.96 7.37 9.10
CA ALA A 88 27.63 6.16 8.35
C ALA A 88 26.75 5.23 9.21
N GLY A 89 25.78 4.58 8.58
CA GLY A 89 24.84 3.70 9.26
C GLY A 89 23.74 3.21 8.33
N VAL A 90 22.92 2.29 8.84
CA VAL A 90 21.67 1.87 8.19
C VAL A 90 20.53 2.52 8.97
N PHE A 91 19.67 3.23 8.23
CA PHE A 91 18.53 3.95 8.78
C PHE A 91 17.27 3.54 8.03
N HIS A 92 16.13 3.56 8.73
CA HIS A 92 14.85 3.14 8.22
C HIS A 92 13.92 4.35 8.10
N LEU A 93 13.49 4.57 6.86
CA LEU A 93 12.47 5.55 6.54
C LEU A 93 11.09 4.91 6.66
N ALA A 94 10.19 5.54 7.40
CA ALA A 94 8.81 5.10 7.55
C ALA A 94 7.87 6.10 6.87
N ALA A 95 6.97 5.57 6.03
CA ALA A 95 5.86 6.29 5.44
C ALA A 95 4.55 5.79 6.06
N ALA A 96 3.70 6.69 6.52
CA ALA A 96 2.37 6.38 7.02
C ALA A 96 1.33 7.14 6.20
N SER A 97 0.24 6.49 5.82
CA SER A 97 -0.94 7.21 5.30
C SER A 97 -1.61 7.96 6.45
N HIS A 98 -2.13 9.15 6.17
CA HIS A 98 -2.88 9.94 7.15
C HIS A 98 -4.33 9.45 7.35
N ALA A 99 -4.84 8.68 6.38
CA ALA A 99 -6.19 8.12 6.34
C ALA A 99 -6.50 7.12 7.46
#